data_AF-A0A395M4G2-F1
#
_entry.id   AF-A0A395M4G2-F1
#
_cell.length_a   1.000
_cell.length_b   1.000
_cell.length_c   1.000
_cell.angle_alpha   90.00
_cell.angle_beta   90.00
_cell.angle_gamma   90.00
#
_symmetry.space_group_name_H-M   'P 1'
#
loop_
_entity.id
_entity.type
_entity.pdbx_description
1 polymer ?
#
loop_
_entity_poly.entity_id
_entity_poly.type
_entity_poly.pdbx_seq_one_letter_code
_entity_poly.pdbx_strand_id
1 'polypeptide(L)'
;GASKDTGPFYSVLWAEVVDNHITIDYAIHASKKLIKPGKWEFELAADDEDEENSATPTETFVKTLLSRAYGDAPPRKRAYVLVNPNSGPGKAVKQWENEVKPLLDAAKMQLDVVILKRGGEAVELAQNADLSRYDTIMACSGDGTPHEVFNGLAKRPDAAKALSTMAVSHIPCGSGNAFSCNLYGSNHPSFAALAIIKGIVTPLDLVSVTSGNNRIISFLSQSLGLIAECDLGTENMRWMGSARFEVGVVQRMYKKKCYPFDLAVKVEIEEKEGVKAHYKHHASTTSLAQ
;
A
#
# COMPACT_ATOMS: atom_id res chain seq x y z
N GLY A 1 -0.67 -19.09 2.36
CA GLY A 1 -0.20 -19.58 3.67
C GLY A 1 0.76 -18.55 4.19
N ALA A 2 0.35 -17.77 5.18
CA ALA A 2 1.22 -16.78 5.81
C ALA A 2 2.14 -17.51 6.78
N SER A 3 3.46 -17.32 6.64
CA SER A 3 4.41 -17.83 7.62
C SER A 3 4.08 -17.21 8.99
N LYS A 4 3.88 -18.08 9.98
CA LYS A 4 3.69 -17.72 11.39
C LYS A 4 5.03 -17.45 12.09
N ASP A 5 6.04 -17.03 11.33
CA ASP A 5 7.33 -16.57 11.85
C ASP A 5 7.41 -15.05 11.70
N THR A 6 6.49 -14.32 12.32
CA THR A 6 6.77 -12.90 12.65
C THR A 6 7.67 -12.89 13.88
N GLY A 7 8.90 -13.36 13.70
CA GLY A 7 9.93 -13.33 14.73
C GLY A 7 10.26 -11.89 15.15
N PRO A 8 11.05 -11.71 16.22
CA PRO A 8 11.45 -10.40 16.73
C PRO A 8 12.05 -9.47 15.65
N PHE A 9 12.59 -10.03 14.57
CA PHE A 9 13.20 -9.30 13.46
C PHE A 9 12.23 -8.51 12.58
N TYR A 10 10.93 -8.86 12.51
CA TYR A 10 9.96 -8.14 11.66
C TYR A 10 9.81 -6.67 12.08
N SER A 11 10.04 -6.38 13.36
CA SER A 11 9.96 -5.02 13.90
C SER A 11 11.21 -4.19 13.60
N VAL A 12 12.35 -4.78 13.23
CA VAL A 12 13.57 -4.03 12.94
C VAL A 12 13.40 -3.28 11.62
N LEU A 13 13.46 -1.95 11.64
CA LEU A 13 13.31 -1.09 10.48
C LEU A 13 14.64 -0.85 9.77
N TRP A 14 15.70 -0.60 10.53
CA TRP A 14 17.04 -0.41 9.99
C TRP A 14 18.09 -0.71 11.06
N ALA A 15 19.31 -0.96 10.61
CA ALA A 15 20.47 -1.07 11.48
C ALA A 15 21.70 -0.57 10.72
N GLU A 16 22.55 0.19 11.40
CA GLU A 16 23.79 0.74 10.83
C GLU A 16 24.84 0.99 11.91
N VAL A 17 26.10 0.98 11.49
CA VAL A 17 27.23 1.37 12.33
C VAL A 17 27.54 2.83 12.04
N VAL A 18 27.51 3.68 13.07
CA VAL A 18 27.78 5.12 12.98
C VAL A 18 28.61 5.52 14.19
N ASP A 19 29.75 6.19 13.98
CA ASP A 19 30.59 6.76 15.04
C ASP A 19 30.86 5.81 16.22
N ASN A 20 31.33 4.59 15.93
CA ASN A 20 31.59 3.52 16.91
C ASN A 20 30.35 3.03 17.69
N HIS A 21 29.15 3.27 17.18
CA HIS A 21 27.89 2.76 17.72
C HIS A 21 27.16 1.91 16.70
N ILE A 22 26.54 0.82 17.17
CA ILE A 22 25.47 0.16 16.42
C ILE A 22 24.17 0.85 16.76
N THR A 23 23.50 1.37 15.74
CA THR A 23 22.14 1.90 15.86
C THR A 23 21.15 0.92 15.25
N ILE A 24 20.03 0.69 15.92
CA ILE A 24 18.94 -0.17 15.44
C ILE A 24 17.64 0.61 15.57
N ASP A 25 17.07 1.00 14.43
CA ASP A 25 15.72 1.55 14.34
C ASP A 25 14.71 0.41 14.31
N TYR A 26 13.65 0.50 15.09
CA TYR A 26 12.63 -0.55 15.20
C TYR A 26 11.22 0.01 15.39
N ALA A 27 10.22 -0.79 15.03
CA ALA A 27 8.81 -0.48 15.16
C ALA A 27 8.29 -0.87 16.55
N ILE A 28 7.76 0.11 17.28
CA ILE A 28 7.15 -0.06 18.60
C ILE A 28 5.64 -0.03 18.47
N HIS A 29 4.97 -1.06 18.98
CA HIS A 29 3.52 -1.04 19.16
C HIS A 29 3.14 -0.12 20.33
N ALA A 30 3.02 1.17 20.06
CA ALA A 30 2.62 2.18 21.05
C ALA A 30 1.17 1.99 21.54
N SER A 31 0.30 1.43 20.70
CA SER A 31 -1.06 1.01 21.08
C SER A 31 -1.60 -0.04 20.11
N LYS A 32 -2.84 -0.52 20.32
CA LYS A 32 -3.54 -1.41 19.37
C LYS A 32 -3.77 -0.79 17.98
N LYS A 33 -3.60 0.52 17.83
CA LYS A 33 -3.89 1.27 16.60
C LYS A 33 -2.73 2.13 16.09
N LEU A 34 -1.59 2.10 16.80
CA LEU A 34 -0.46 2.98 16.49
C LEU A 34 0.86 2.25 16.67
N ILE A 35 1.69 2.34 15.63
CA ILE A 35 3.09 1.93 15.61
C ILE A 35 3.92 3.21 15.50
N LYS A 36 5.01 3.30 16.26
CA LYS A 36 5.97 4.39 16.20
C LYS A 36 7.38 3.85 16.00
N PRO A 37 8.29 4.59 15.36
CA PRO A 37 9.69 4.23 15.39
C PRO A 37 10.26 4.40 16.80
N GLY A 38 11.18 3.53 17.17
CA GLY A 38 12.07 3.62 18.31
C GLY A 38 13.49 3.33 17.86
N LYS A 39 14.46 3.64 18.72
CA LYS A 39 15.89 3.51 18.42
C LYS A 39 16.63 2.90 19.60
N TRP A 40 17.47 1.92 19.32
CA TRP A 40 18.49 1.43 20.24
C TRP A 40 19.87 1.85 19.73
N GLU A 41 20.74 2.19 20.67
CA GLU A 41 22.12 2.57 20.40
C GLU A 41 23.01 1.77 21.34
N PHE A 42 24.03 1.13 20.78
CA PHE A 42 24.99 0.31 21.50
C PHE A 42 26.40 0.79 21.16
N GLU A 43 27.17 1.16 22.18
CA GLU A 43 28.57 1.52 22.02
C GLU A 43 29.40 0.26 21.76
N LEU A 44 30.28 0.32 20.76
CA LEU A 44 31.21 -0.76 20.47
C LEU A 44 32.41 -0.67 21.42
N ALA A 45 32.84 -1.81 21.93
CA ALA A 45 34.12 -1.88 22.64
C ALA A 45 35.23 -1.43 21.68
N ALA A 46 36.27 -0.77 22.23
CA ALA A 46 37.45 -0.45 21.43
C ALA A 46 38.03 -1.77 20.90
N ASP A 47 38.01 -1.95 19.58
CA ASP A 47 38.65 -3.10 18.95
C ASP A 47 40.17 -2.96 19.13
N ASP A 48 40.82 -4.04 19.60
CA ASP A 48 42.27 -4.17 19.53
C ASP A 48 42.67 -4.09 18.03
N GLU A 49 43.63 -3.20 17.73
CA GLU A 49 44.06 -2.79 16.38
C GLU A 49 44.62 -3.93 15.52
N ASP A 50 43.83 -4.92 15.07
CA ASP A 50 44.35 -5.96 14.17
C ASP A 50 43.21 -6.59 13.35
N GLU A 51 42.94 -6.07 12.14
CA GLU A 51 42.77 -6.84 10.89
C GLU A 51 42.15 -5.97 9.76
N GLU A 52 43.02 -5.46 8.89
CA GLU A 52 42.73 -4.43 7.88
C GLU A 52 42.09 -4.97 6.58
N ASN A 53 41.47 -6.16 6.55
CA ASN A 53 41.01 -6.74 5.26
C ASN A 53 39.79 -7.70 5.29
N SER A 54 38.91 -7.61 6.29
CA SER A 54 37.60 -8.28 6.22
C SER A 54 36.50 -7.43 6.86
N ALA A 55 35.24 -7.58 6.40
CA ALA A 55 34.11 -6.87 7.03
C ALA A 55 34.09 -7.18 8.53
N THR A 56 34.12 -6.15 9.37
CA THR A 56 34.23 -6.33 10.82
C THR A 56 33.10 -7.22 11.33
N PRO A 57 33.27 -7.97 12.45
CA PRO A 57 32.20 -8.76 13.05
C PRO A 57 30.89 -7.97 13.23
N THR A 58 31.03 -6.67 13.51
CA THR A 58 29.95 -5.68 13.61
C THR A 58 29.20 -5.46 12.30
N GLU A 59 29.89 -5.23 11.18
CA GLU A 59 29.27 -5.08 9.87
C GLU A 59 28.55 -6.37 9.44
N THR A 60 29.15 -7.52 9.75
CA THR A 60 28.55 -8.83 9.50
C THR A 60 27.27 -9.03 10.34
N PHE A 61 27.27 -8.59 11.60
CA PHE A 61 26.08 -8.59 12.44
C PHE A 61 24.96 -7.72 11.84
N VAL A 62 25.25 -6.46 11.48
CA VAL A 62 24.27 -5.55 10.88
C VAL A 62 23.69 -6.11 9.60
N LYS A 63 24.54 -6.63 8.70
CA LYS A 63 24.10 -7.25 7.45
C LYS A 63 23.20 -8.46 7.69
N THR A 64 23.56 -9.32 8.65
CA THR A 64 22.76 -10.50 9.01
C THR A 64 21.43 -10.10 9.63
N LEU A 65 21.42 -9.08 10.49
CA LEU A 65 20.22 -8.55 11.12
C LEU A 65 19.26 -8.00 10.07
N LEU A 66 19.73 -7.17 9.14
CA LEU A 66 18.92 -6.62 8.06
C LEU A 66 18.38 -7.71 7.13
N SER A 67 19.21 -8.68 6.76
CA SER A 67 18.81 -9.83 5.94
C SER A 67 17.66 -10.61 6.60
N ARG A 68 17.74 -10.90 7.91
CA ARG A 68 16.65 -11.55 8.65
C ARG A 68 15.43 -10.67 8.86
N ALA A 69 15.63 -9.36 9.02
CA ALA A 69 14.55 -8.40 9.26
C ALA A 69 13.69 -8.15 8.01
N TYR A 70 14.29 -8.22 6.82
CA TYR A 70 13.61 -7.95 5.55
C TYR A 70 13.22 -9.21 4.78
N GLY A 71 13.96 -10.31 4.94
CA GLY A 71 13.76 -11.51 4.13
C GLY A 71 13.87 -11.16 2.65
N ASP A 72 12.82 -11.45 1.88
CA ASP A 72 12.76 -11.18 0.43
C ASP A 72 12.37 -9.73 0.10
N ALA A 73 11.97 -8.92 1.10
CA ALA A 73 11.55 -7.54 0.86
C ALA A 73 12.77 -6.65 0.56
N PRO A 74 12.79 -5.87 -0.53
CA PRO A 74 13.90 -4.96 -0.77
C PRO A 74 13.89 -3.84 0.29
N PRO A 75 15.04 -3.55 0.94
CA PRO A 75 15.16 -2.43 1.84
C PRO A 75 15.25 -1.10 1.08
N ARG A 76 15.08 0.03 1.80
CA ARG A 76 15.29 1.39 1.24
C ARG A 76 14.47 1.70 -0.03
N LYS A 77 13.25 1.16 -0.11
CA LYS A 77 12.35 1.36 -1.26
C LYS A 77 12.18 2.85 -1.61
N ARG A 78 12.10 3.13 -2.90
CA ARG A 78 11.84 4.46 -3.49
C ARG A 78 10.34 4.60 -3.73
N ALA A 79 9.71 5.59 -3.12
CA ALA A 79 8.26 5.78 -3.19
C ALA A 79 7.91 7.15 -3.75
N TYR A 80 7.01 7.16 -4.74
CA TYR A 80 6.32 8.38 -5.16
C TYR A 80 5.02 8.51 -4.36
N VAL A 81 4.99 9.44 -3.40
CA VAL A 81 3.92 9.53 -2.41
C VAL A 81 2.92 10.61 -2.80
N LEU A 82 1.67 10.23 -2.97
CA LEU A 82 0.56 11.11 -3.32
C LEU A 82 -0.39 11.24 -2.13
N VAL A 83 -0.32 12.37 -1.43
CA VAL A 83 -1.12 12.62 -0.22
C VAL A 83 -2.34 13.45 -0.58
N ASN A 84 -3.54 12.92 -0.36
CA ASN A 84 -4.77 13.66 -0.54
C ASN A 84 -5.21 14.35 0.77
N PRO A 85 -5.04 15.68 0.91
CA PRO A 85 -5.32 16.38 2.17
C PRO A 85 -6.80 16.32 2.57
N ASN A 86 -7.70 16.17 1.60
CA ASN A 86 -9.15 16.11 1.80
C ASN A 86 -9.67 14.70 2.08
N SER A 87 -8.79 13.72 2.29
CA SER A 87 -9.20 12.36 2.63
C SER A 87 -9.73 12.25 4.07
N GLY A 88 -10.81 11.48 4.20
CA GLY A 88 -11.48 11.26 5.47
C GLY A 88 -11.97 12.58 6.10
N PRO A 89 -11.79 12.79 7.42
CA PRO A 89 -12.16 14.03 8.10
C PRO A 89 -11.09 15.14 7.94
N GLY A 90 -10.31 15.14 6.84
CA GLY A 90 -9.26 16.14 6.59
C GLY A 90 -8.00 15.97 7.43
N LYS A 91 -7.69 14.73 7.87
CA LYS A 91 -6.55 14.44 8.76
C LYS A 91 -5.36 13.77 8.06
N ALA A 92 -5.45 13.52 6.76
CA ALA A 92 -4.48 12.73 6.01
C ALA A 92 -3.05 13.28 6.12
N VAL A 93 -2.85 14.59 5.95
CA VAL A 93 -1.53 15.22 6.10
C VAL A 93 -0.97 15.02 7.51
N LYS A 94 -1.82 15.22 8.53
CA LYS A 94 -1.40 15.03 9.93
C LYS A 94 -1.03 13.57 10.21
N GLN A 95 -1.78 12.60 9.70
CA GLN A 95 -1.48 11.18 9.85
C GLN A 95 -0.21 10.79 9.10
N TRP A 96 -0.03 11.32 7.88
CA TRP A 96 1.20 11.16 7.12
C TRP A 96 2.42 11.65 7.92
N GLU A 97 2.41 12.90 8.38
CA GLU A 97 3.55 13.50 9.09
C GLU A 97 3.85 12.83 10.45
N ASN A 98 2.82 12.43 11.21
CA ASN A 98 3.01 11.98 12.59
C ASN A 98 3.05 10.45 12.76
N GLU A 99 2.46 9.69 11.85
CA GLU A 99 2.30 8.23 12.01
C GLU A 99 3.02 7.43 10.93
N VAL A 100 3.16 7.97 9.72
CA VAL A 100 3.66 7.21 8.56
C VAL A 100 5.08 7.60 8.20
N LYS A 101 5.29 8.88 7.86
CA LYS A 101 6.59 9.41 7.45
C LYS A 101 7.71 9.03 8.44
N PRO A 102 7.54 9.12 9.77
CA PRO A 102 8.60 8.73 10.72
C PRO A 102 9.01 7.26 10.61
N LEU A 103 8.09 6.34 10.29
CA LEU A 103 8.41 4.92 10.09
C LEU A 103 9.16 4.69 8.78
N LEU A 104 8.73 5.36 7.69
CA LEU A 104 9.37 5.24 6.39
C LEU A 104 10.79 5.84 6.40
N ASP A 105 10.97 6.97 7.08
CA ASP A 105 12.28 7.60 7.29
C ASP A 105 13.21 6.69 8.12
N ALA A 106 12.71 6.10 9.22
CA ALA A 106 13.46 5.15 10.04
C ALA A 106 13.87 3.88 9.25
N ALA A 107 13.06 3.45 8.28
CA ALA A 107 13.40 2.38 7.34
C ALA A 107 14.27 2.84 6.15
N LYS A 108 14.77 4.08 6.17
CA LYS A 108 15.63 4.70 5.17
C LYS A 108 15.05 4.63 3.74
N MET A 109 13.73 4.72 3.61
CA MET A 109 13.05 4.83 2.31
C MET A 109 13.33 6.18 1.65
N GLN A 110 13.35 6.21 0.31
CA GLN A 110 13.48 7.44 -0.45
C GLN A 110 12.09 7.91 -0.87
N LEU A 111 11.69 9.11 -0.46
CA LEU A 111 10.31 9.58 -0.59
C LEU A 111 10.25 10.84 -1.45
N ASP A 112 9.58 10.77 -2.60
CA ASP A 112 9.19 11.93 -3.40
C ASP A 112 7.71 12.24 -3.11
N VAL A 113 7.46 13.24 -2.26
CA VAL A 113 6.10 13.51 -1.72
C VAL A 113 5.41 14.66 -2.44
N VAL A 114 4.16 14.43 -2.85
CA VAL A 114 3.27 15.42 -3.46
C VAL A 114 1.97 15.49 -2.68
N ILE A 115 1.64 16.70 -2.20
CA ILE A 115 0.31 16.99 -1.64
C ILE A 115 -0.62 17.37 -2.79
N LEU A 116 -1.67 16.57 -2.99
CA LEU A 116 -2.65 16.79 -4.04
C LEU A 116 -3.52 18.02 -3.73
N LYS A 117 -3.84 18.77 -4.78
CA LYS A 117 -4.62 20.00 -4.77
C LYS A 117 -6.06 19.77 -5.22
N ARG A 118 -6.30 18.80 -6.10
CA ARG A 118 -7.64 18.52 -6.66
C ARG A 118 -7.87 17.04 -6.95
N GLY A 119 -9.15 16.67 -7.11
CA GLY A 119 -9.52 15.36 -7.64
C GLY A 119 -9.02 15.15 -9.06
N GLY A 120 -8.65 13.91 -9.39
CA GLY A 120 -8.09 13.54 -10.69
C GLY A 120 -6.61 13.89 -10.89
N GLU A 121 -5.99 14.64 -9.98
CA GLU A 121 -4.57 14.99 -10.09
C GLU A 121 -3.66 13.76 -9.99
N ALA A 122 -4.03 12.75 -9.19
CA ALA A 122 -3.23 11.52 -9.11
C ALA A 122 -3.25 10.71 -10.42
N VAL A 123 -4.32 10.84 -11.22
CA VAL A 123 -4.37 10.27 -12.58
C VAL A 123 -3.28 10.90 -13.44
N GLU A 124 -3.22 12.23 -13.47
CA GLU A 124 -2.26 12.97 -14.28
C GLU A 124 -0.81 12.73 -13.84
N LEU A 125 -0.57 12.70 -12.52
CA LEU A 125 0.76 12.43 -11.97
C LEU A 125 1.21 11.00 -12.27
N ALA A 126 0.35 9.99 -12.05
CA ALA A 126 0.70 8.60 -12.36
C ALA A 126 0.86 8.35 -13.86
N GLN A 127 0.07 9.03 -14.71
CA GLN A 127 0.22 8.94 -16.16
C GLN A 127 1.58 9.50 -16.62
N ASN A 128 2.06 10.60 -16.05
CA ASN A 128 3.28 11.28 -16.50
C ASN A 128 4.55 10.91 -15.70
N ALA A 129 4.43 10.10 -14.64
CA ALA A 129 5.56 9.73 -13.79
C ALA A 129 6.64 8.93 -14.57
N ASP A 130 7.91 9.22 -14.28
CA ASP A 130 9.00 8.32 -14.66
C ASP A 130 9.04 7.14 -13.70
N LEU A 131 8.46 6.02 -14.14
CA LEU A 131 8.30 4.81 -13.32
C LEU A 131 9.65 4.16 -12.95
N SER A 132 10.74 4.45 -13.66
CA SER A 132 12.07 3.86 -13.36
C SER A 132 12.69 4.36 -12.06
N ARG A 133 12.22 5.52 -11.57
CA ARG A 133 12.68 6.16 -10.34
C ARG A 133 12.10 5.55 -9.08
N TYR A 134 11.02 4.78 -9.19
CA TYR A 134 10.22 4.37 -8.04
C TYR A 134 10.06 2.86 -8.02
N ASP A 135 10.01 2.31 -6.81
CA ASP A 135 9.62 0.92 -6.56
C ASP A 135 8.12 0.84 -6.27
N THR A 136 7.50 1.94 -5.84
CA THR A 136 6.04 2.04 -5.65
C THR A 136 5.50 3.46 -5.81
N ILE A 137 4.26 3.58 -6.29
CA ILE A 137 3.43 4.77 -6.11
C ILE A 137 2.55 4.55 -4.88
N MET A 138 2.74 5.39 -3.85
CA MET A 138 2.05 5.30 -2.56
C MET A 138 0.94 6.33 -2.48
N ALA A 139 -0.31 5.89 -2.40
CA ALA A 139 -1.45 6.77 -2.19
C ALA A 139 -1.76 6.90 -0.69
N CYS A 140 -1.74 8.11 -0.15
CA CYS A 140 -2.16 8.39 1.23
C CYS A 140 -3.55 9.05 1.22
N SER A 141 -4.58 8.22 1.37
CA SER A 141 -5.98 8.60 1.08
C SER A 141 -6.97 7.52 1.56
N GLY A 142 -8.22 7.56 1.08
CA GLY A 142 -9.05 6.35 0.99
C GLY A 142 -8.87 5.63 -0.36
N ASP A 143 -9.76 4.68 -0.67
CA ASP A 143 -9.67 3.83 -1.88
C ASP A 143 -9.68 4.59 -3.23
N GLY A 144 -10.14 5.86 -3.25
CA GLY A 144 -10.25 6.68 -4.47
C GLY A 144 -8.92 7.10 -5.10
N THR A 145 -7.89 7.43 -4.33
CA THR A 145 -6.59 7.84 -4.91
C THR A 145 -5.82 6.64 -5.48
N PRO A 146 -5.76 5.44 -4.86
CA PRO A 146 -5.28 4.24 -5.54
C PRO A 146 -6.01 3.98 -6.86
N HIS A 147 -7.33 4.20 -6.91
CA HIS A 147 -8.12 4.07 -8.14
C HIS A 147 -7.66 5.08 -9.21
N GLU A 148 -7.44 6.34 -8.83
CA GLU A 148 -6.87 7.35 -9.72
C GLU A 148 -5.47 6.95 -10.24
N VAL A 149 -4.60 6.41 -9.38
CA VAL A 149 -3.27 5.94 -9.76
C VAL A 149 -3.34 4.82 -10.80
N PHE A 150 -4.13 3.77 -10.57
CA PHE A 150 -4.30 2.67 -11.54
C PHE A 150 -4.84 3.17 -12.88
N ASN A 151 -5.80 4.11 -12.86
CA ASN A 151 -6.33 4.70 -14.09
C ASN A 151 -5.32 5.62 -14.79
N GLY A 152 -4.44 6.30 -14.05
CA GLY A 152 -3.33 7.07 -14.61
C GLY A 152 -2.33 6.16 -15.32
N LEU A 153 -1.91 5.07 -14.67
CA LEU A 153 -1.06 4.04 -15.27
C LEU A 153 -1.70 3.43 -16.54
N ALA A 154 -3.00 3.17 -16.50
CA ALA A 154 -3.76 2.63 -17.64
C ALA A 154 -3.91 3.59 -18.83
N LYS A 155 -3.69 4.89 -18.63
CA LYS A 155 -3.72 5.93 -19.67
C LYS A 155 -2.35 6.18 -20.30
N ARG A 156 -1.30 5.53 -19.82
CA ARG A 156 0.06 5.68 -20.37
C ARG A 156 0.18 5.01 -21.74
N PRO A 157 1.09 5.50 -22.61
CA PRO A 157 1.41 4.80 -23.86
C PRO A 157 1.92 3.37 -23.63
N ASP A 158 2.63 3.13 -22.52
CA ASP A 158 3.17 1.84 -22.08
C ASP A 158 2.29 1.14 -21.02
N ALA A 159 0.98 1.39 -21.02
CA ALA A 159 0.04 0.98 -19.97
C ALA A 159 0.17 -0.50 -19.53
N ALA A 160 0.33 -1.44 -20.47
CA ALA A 160 0.45 -2.85 -20.15
C ALA A 160 1.68 -3.14 -19.26
N LYS A 161 2.83 -2.53 -19.58
CA LYS A 161 4.05 -2.62 -18.78
C LYS A 161 3.89 -1.87 -17.47
N ALA A 162 3.38 -0.64 -17.52
CA ALA A 162 3.18 0.19 -16.33
C ALA A 162 2.33 -0.52 -15.27
N LEU A 163 1.21 -1.13 -15.67
CA LEU A 163 0.31 -1.87 -14.77
C LEU A 163 0.90 -3.19 -14.27
N SER A 164 1.76 -3.85 -15.04
CA SER A 164 2.36 -5.12 -14.63
C SER A 164 3.61 -4.96 -13.76
N THR A 165 4.32 -3.85 -13.86
CA THR A 165 5.60 -3.65 -13.16
C THR A 165 5.56 -2.66 -12.00
N MET A 166 4.68 -1.65 -12.04
CA MET A 166 4.64 -0.62 -10.99
C MET A 166 3.75 -1.04 -9.83
N ALA A 167 4.33 -1.19 -8.63
CA ALA A 167 3.56 -1.49 -7.44
C ALA A 167 2.78 -0.26 -6.96
N VAL A 168 1.50 -0.44 -6.61
CA VAL A 168 0.67 0.59 -5.98
C VAL A 168 0.47 0.23 -4.51
N SER A 169 0.86 1.12 -3.61
CA SER A 169 0.69 0.95 -2.16
C SER A 169 -0.29 1.97 -1.59
N HIS A 170 -0.92 1.64 -0.46
CA HIS A 170 -1.98 2.45 0.12
C HIS A 170 -1.75 2.72 1.60
N ILE A 171 -1.78 3.99 1.99
CA ILE A 171 -1.84 4.41 3.39
C ILE A 171 -3.28 4.85 3.68
N PRO A 172 -4.01 4.13 4.57
CA PRO A 172 -5.44 4.33 4.82
C PRO A 172 -5.73 5.59 5.65
N CYS A 173 -5.79 6.74 5.00
CA CYS A 173 -6.16 8.03 5.59
C CYS A 173 -7.64 8.42 5.33
N GLY A 174 -8.40 7.60 4.60
CA GLY A 174 -9.78 7.86 4.23
C GLY A 174 -10.82 7.29 5.20
N SER A 175 -12.10 7.48 4.84
CA SER A 175 -13.24 6.86 5.55
C SER A 175 -13.58 5.46 5.02
N GLY A 176 -13.20 5.16 3.78
CA GLY A 176 -13.27 3.83 3.17
C GLY A 176 -11.85 3.40 2.80
N ASN A 177 -11.38 2.33 3.43
CA ASN A 177 -10.00 1.83 3.34
C ASN A 177 -9.98 0.32 3.06
N ALA A 178 -10.93 -0.15 2.25
CA ALA A 178 -11.10 -1.57 1.99
C ALA A 178 -9.87 -2.18 1.33
N PHE A 179 -9.16 -1.42 0.50
CA PHE A 179 -7.91 -1.88 -0.11
C PHE A 179 -6.83 -2.17 0.94
N SER A 180 -6.67 -1.27 1.93
CA SER A 180 -5.71 -1.46 3.02
C SER A 180 -6.07 -2.66 3.90
N CYS A 181 -7.37 -2.85 4.20
CA CYS A 181 -7.83 -4.01 4.94
C CYS A 181 -7.52 -5.33 4.20
N ASN A 182 -7.71 -5.37 2.88
CA ASN A 182 -7.43 -6.55 2.08
C ASN A 182 -5.93 -6.84 1.95
N LEU A 183 -5.10 -5.80 1.78
CA LEU A 183 -3.66 -5.95 1.60
C LEU A 183 -2.92 -6.23 2.92
N TYR A 184 -3.26 -5.49 3.97
CA TYR A 184 -2.47 -5.45 5.20
C TYR A 184 -3.21 -5.99 6.43
N GLY A 185 -4.50 -6.32 6.30
CA GLY A 185 -5.33 -6.72 7.45
C GLY A 185 -5.62 -5.59 8.43
N SER A 186 -5.36 -4.32 8.05
CA SER A 186 -5.49 -3.16 8.93
C SER A 186 -5.93 -1.93 8.16
N ASN A 187 -6.64 -1.03 8.83
CA ASN A 187 -7.00 0.31 8.36
C ASN A 187 -6.26 1.43 9.12
N HIS A 188 -5.19 1.08 9.85
CA HIS A 188 -4.38 2.04 10.59
C HIS A 188 -3.14 2.47 9.77
N PRO A 189 -2.91 3.78 9.56
CA PRO A 189 -1.81 4.29 8.73
C PRO A 189 -0.44 3.73 9.10
N SER A 190 -0.10 3.71 10.39
CA SER A 190 1.21 3.22 10.86
C SER A 190 1.41 1.70 10.62
N PHE A 191 0.32 0.92 10.67
CA PHE A 191 0.37 -0.52 10.37
C PHE A 191 0.58 -0.77 8.88
N ALA A 192 -0.12 -0.01 8.03
CA ALA A 192 0.09 -0.06 6.59
C ALA A 192 1.52 0.37 6.22
N ALA A 193 2.08 1.39 6.90
CA ALA A 193 3.47 1.82 6.71
C ALA A 193 4.46 0.67 6.99
N LEU A 194 4.34 -0.02 8.12
CA LEU A 194 5.18 -1.17 8.44
C LEU A 194 5.01 -2.31 7.42
N ALA A 195 3.76 -2.58 7.02
CA ALA A 195 3.47 -3.60 6.01
C ALA A 195 4.08 -3.26 4.63
N ILE A 196 4.17 -1.97 4.26
CA ILE A 196 4.84 -1.53 3.02
C ILE A 196 6.36 -1.64 3.14
N ILE A 197 6.94 -1.25 4.28
CA ILE A 197 8.37 -1.38 4.56
C ILE A 197 8.80 -2.84 4.41
N LYS A 198 8.04 -3.75 4.99
CA LYS A 198 8.31 -5.20 5.00
C LYS A 198 7.63 -5.98 3.88
N GLY A 199 6.89 -5.29 3.03
CA GLY A 199 6.10 -5.91 1.97
C GLY A 199 6.95 -6.34 0.79
N ILE A 200 6.54 -7.45 0.19
CA ILE A 200 6.95 -7.86 -1.16
C ILE A 200 5.83 -7.49 -2.16
N VAL A 201 6.20 -7.30 -3.42
CA VAL A 201 5.21 -7.01 -4.46
C VAL A 201 4.34 -8.25 -4.66
N THR A 202 3.02 -8.05 -4.63
CA THR A 202 2.04 -9.11 -4.82
C THR A 202 1.16 -8.79 -6.03
N PRO A 203 0.97 -9.73 -6.97
CA PRO A 203 0.07 -9.53 -8.10
C PRO A 203 -1.36 -9.22 -7.63
N LEU A 204 -2.03 -8.30 -8.32
CA LEU A 204 -3.41 -7.91 -8.06
C LEU A 204 -4.18 -7.94 -9.38
N ASP A 205 -5.34 -8.60 -9.35
CA ASP A 205 -6.24 -8.60 -10.50
C ASP A 205 -6.93 -7.24 -10.67
N LEU A 206 -7.02 -6.80 -11.91
CA LEU A 206 -7.67 -5.55 -12.29
C LEU A 206 -8.83 -5.85 -13.24
N VAL A 207 -9.94 -5.12 -13.05
CA VAL A 207 -11.13 -5.20 -13.89
C VAL A 207 -11.15 -4.00 -14.82
N SER A 208 -11.18 -4.28 -16.13
CA SER A 208 -11.40 -3.25 -17.15
C SER A 208 -12.89 -3.10 -17.42
N VAL A 209 -13.46 -1.96 -17.06
CA VAL A 209 -14.87 -1.62 -17.29
C VAL A 209 -14.96 -0.63 -18.44
N THR A 210 -15.75 -0.97 -19.46
CA THR A 210 -15.99 -0.12 -20.63
C THR A 210 -17.44 0.35 -20.68
N SER A 211 -17.66 1.64 -20.90
CA SER A 211 -18.97 2.25 -21.12
C SER A 211 -18.90 3.20 -22.31
N GLY A 212 -19.46 2.79 -23.44
CA GLY A 212 -19.24 3.46 -24.73
C GLY A 212 -17.75 3.52 -25.04
N ASN A 213 -17.24 4.75 -25.24
CA ASN A 213 -15.81 5.00 -25.52
C ASN A 213 -14.96 5.17 -24.25
N ASN A 214 -15.56 5.13 -23.06
CA ASN A 214 -14.84 5.32 -21.81
C ASN A 214 -14.40 3.97 -21.25
N ARG A 215 -13.12 3.87 -20.87
CA ARG A 215 -12.55 2.72 -20.18
C ARG A 215 -12.03 3.16 -18.81
N ILE A 216 -12.37 2.39 -17.78
CA ILE A 216 -11.93 2.59 -16.39
C ILE A 216 -11.36 1.28 -15.88
N ILE A 217 -10.28 1.37 -15.11
CA ILE A 217 -9.72 0.25 -14.36
C ILE A 217 -10.23 0.29 -12.93
N SER A 218 -10.71 -0.85 -12.43
CA SER A 218 -11.14 -1.03 -11.06
C SER A 218 -10.39 -2.20 -10.41
N PHE A 219 -10.11 -2.10 -9.11
CA PHE A 219 -9.27 -3.07 -8.39
C PHE A 219 -9.95 -3.71 -7.17
N LEU A 220 -11.15 -3.24 -6.79
CA LEU A 220 -11.80 -3.64 -5.54
C LEU A 220 -13.19 -4.23 -5.76
N SER A 221 -14.17 -3.40 -6.09
CA SER A 221 -15.55 -3.81 -6.27
C SER A 221 -16.25 -2.96 -7.32
N GLN A 222 -17.22 -3.58 -8.00
CA GLN A 222 -18.16 -2.91 -8.89
C GLN A 222 -19.55 -3.23 -8.39
N SER A 223 -20.34 -2.19 -8.10
CA SER A 223 -21.69 -2.34 -7.56
C SER A 223 -22.70 -1.65 -8.48
N LEU A 224 -23.87 -2.27 -8.60
CA LEU A 224 -25.04 -1.71 -9.30
C LEU A 224 -26.24 -1.72 -8.33
N GLY A 225 -27.14 -0.75 -8.49
CA GLY A 225 -28.38 -0.68 -7.74
C GLY A 225 -28.19 -0.17 -6.31
N LEU A 226 -28.71 -0.90 -5.32
CA LEU A 226 -28.86 -0.42 -3.95
C LEU A 226 -27.54 0.08 -3.35
N ILE A 227 -26.48 -0.71 -3.44
CA ILE A 227 -25.17 -0.37 -2.84
C ILE A 227 -24.58 0.89 -3.49
N ALA A 228 -24.62 0.98 -4.82
CA ALA A 228 -24.13 2.16 -5.54
C ALA A 228 -24.94 3.43 -5.19
N GLU A 229 -26.27 3.32 -5.04
CA GLU A 229 -27.11 4.45 -4.58
C GLU A 229 -26.87 4.83 -3.11
N CYS A 230 -26.46 3.88 -2.27
CA CYS A 230 -26.06 4.19 -0.90
C CYS A 230 -24.76 4.98 -0.91
N ASP A 231 -23.76 4.53 -1.67
CA ASP A 231 -22.47 5.20 -1.75
C ASP A 231 -22.60 6.63 -2.28
N LEU A 232 -23.24 6.81 -3.45
CA LEU A 232 -23.47 8.12 -4.07
C LEU A 232 -24.39 8.99 -3.23
N GLY A 233 -25.47 8.40 -2.72
CA GLY A 233 -26.52 9.11 -2.02
C GLY A 233 -26.18 9.51 -0.58
N THR A 234 -25.00 9.12 -0.09
CA THR A 234 -24.48 9.48 1.24
C THR A 234 -23.24 10.36 1.18
N GLU A 235 -22.85 10.84 0.00
CA GLU A 235 -21.67 11.72 -0.18
C GLU A 235 -21.79 13.03 0.60
N ASN A 236 -23.00 13.59 0.71
CA ASN A 236 -23.28 14.77 1.55
C ASN A 236 -23.21 14.47 3.06
N MET A 237 -23.05 13.21 3.47
CA MET A 237 -22.96 12.75 4.87
C MET A 237 -21.54 12.29 5.25
N ARG A 238 -20.51 12.72 4.51
CA ARG A 238 -19.09 12.41 4.83
C ARG A 238 -18.67 12.78 6.25
N TRP A 239 -19.33 13.76 6.88
CA TRP A 239 -19.09 14.13 8.28
C TRP A 239 -19.35 12.98 9.27
N MET A 240 -20.15 11.97 8.89
CA MET A 240 -20.44 10.78 9.70
C MET A 240 -19.35 9.70 9.63
N GLY A 241 -18.30 9.90 8.81
CA GLY A 241 -17.28 8.86 8.58
C GLY A 241 -17.90 7.58 8.01
N SER A 242 -17.54 6.42 8.57
CA SER A 242 -18.01 5.12 8.09
C SER A 242 -19.49 4.83 8.38
N ALA A 243 -20.08 5.47 9.40
CA ALA A 243 -21.50 5.26 9.75
C ALA A 243 -22.46 5.69 8.62
N ARG A 244 -21.99 6.54 7.69
CA ARG A 244 -22.78 6.97 6.52
C ARG A 244 -23.27 5.78 5.68
N PHE A 245 -22.48 4.70 5.60
CA PHE A 245 -22.80 3.54 4.76
C PHE A 245 -24.01 2.78 5.32
N GLU A 246 -24.06 2.57 6.64
CA GLU A 246 -25.19 1.92 7.32
C GLU A 246 -26.48 2.72 7.16
N VAL A 247 -26.41 4.05 7.36
CA VAL A 247 -27.54 4.96 7.16
C VAL A 247 -28.03 4.93 5.71
N GLY A 248 -27.10 4.93 4.75
CA GLY A 248 -27.43 4.81 3.33
C GLY A 248 -28.29 3.58 3.04
N VAL A 249 -27.85 2.41 3.50
CA VAL A 249 -28.56 1.15 3.30
C VAL A 249 -29.97 1.21 3.87
N VAL A 250 -30.11 1.62 5.13
CA VAL A 250 -31.43 1.71 5.79
C VAL A 250 -32.36 2.64 5.01
N GLN A 251 -31.90 3.86 4.67
CA GLN A 251 -32.73 4.83 3.94
C GLN A 251 -33.21 4.31 2.58
N ARG A 252 -32.37 3.59 1.84
CA ARG A 252 -32.72 3.10 0.50
C ARG A 252 -33.53 1.81 0.54
N MET A 253 -33.35 0.96 1.56
CA MET A 253 -34.22 -0.20 1.78
C MET A 253 -35.69 0.20 1.91
N TYR A 254 -35.99 1.31 2.61
CA TYR A 254 -37.36 1.82 2.70
C TYR A 254 -37.94 2.29 1.35
N LYS A 255 -37.10 2.78 0.43
CA LYS A 255 -37.53 3.24 -0.90
C LYS A 255 -37.85 2.11 -1.88
N LYS A 256 -37.37 0.88 -1.64
CA LYS A 256 -37.64 -0.34 -2.45
C LYS A 256 -37.49 -0.12 -3.96
N LYS A 257 -36.53 0.71 -4.39
CA LYS A 257 -36.34 1.04 -5.80
C LYS A 257 -35.74 -0.17 -6.55
N CYS A 258 -36.35 -0.52 -7.68
CA CYS A 258 -35.85 -1.57 -8.59
C CYS A 258 -35.03 -0.94 -9.72
N TYR A 259 -33.96 -1.63 -10.14
CA TYR A 259 -33.07 -1.22 -11.22
C TYR A 259 -33.07 -2.32 -12.27
N PRO A 260 -33.91 -2.24 -13.32
CA PRO A 260 -33.93 -3.26 -14.35
C PRO A 260 -32.63 -3.20 -15.18
N PHE A 261 -32.04 -4.36 -15.45
CA PHE A 261 -30.91 -4.52 -16.36
C PHE A 261 -30.87 -5.95 -16.88
N ASP A 262 -30.35 -6.13 -18.08
CA ASP A 262 -30.04 -7.44 -18.63
C ASP A 262 -28.57 -7.78 -18.33
N LEU A 263 -28.32 -9.02 -17.90
CA LEU A 263 -26.98 -9.52 -17.60
C LEU A 263 -26.64 -10.67 -18.53
N ALA A 264 -25.60 -10.48 -19.33
CA ALA A 264 -24.95 -11.54 -20.08
C ALA A 264 -23.58 -11.83 -19.45
N VAL A 265 -23.28 -13.10 -19.18
CA VAL A 265 -22.00 -13.53 -18.60
C VAL A 265 -21.38 -14.57 -19.50
N LYS A 266 -20.14 -14.33 -19.91
CA LYS A 266 -19.28 -15.36 -20.52
C LYS A 266 -18.32 -15.87 -19.45
N VAL A 267 -18.43 -17.14 -19.09
CA VAL A 267 -17.56 -17.77 -18.10
C VAL A 267 -16.30 -18.27 -18.82
N GLU A 268 -15.13 -17.72 -18.46
CA GLU A 268 -13.84 -18.15 -19.01
C GLU A 268 -13.26 -19.34 -18.24
N ILE A 269 -13.42 -19.37 -16.92
CA ILE A 269 -12.97 -20.46 -16.05
C ILE A 269 -14.11 -20.80 -15.09
N GLU A 270 -14.72 -21.96 -15.28
CA GLU A 270 -15.92 -22.37 -14.53
C GLU A 270 -15.58 -22.95 -13.16
N GLU A 271 -14.53 -23.77 -13.08
CA GLU A 271 -14.19 -24.49 -11.86
C GLU A 271 -13.20 -23.74 -10.96
N LYS A 272 -13.43 -23.81 -9.65
CA LYS A 272 -12.56 -23.21 -8.63
C LYS A 272 -11.11 -23.68 -8.71
N GLU A 273 -10.88 -24.96 -9.04
CA GLU A 273 -9.52 -25.48 -9.20
C GLU A 273 -8.84 -24.91 -10.45
N GLY A 274 -9.60 -24.67 -11.53
CA GLY A 274 -9.12 -23.94 -12.70
C GLY A 274 -8.69 -22.51 -12.37
N VAL A 275 -9.49 -21.79 -11.56
CA VAL A 275 -9.15 -20.42 -11.13
C VAL A 275 -7.86 -20.42 -10.29
N LYS A 276 -7.73 -21.37 -9.36
CA LYS A 276 -6.50 -21.52 -8.55
C LYS A 276 -5.29 -21.86 -9.41
N ALA A 277 -5.43 -22.74 -10.39
CA ALA A 277 -4.35 -23.13 -11.29
C ALA A 277 -3.89 -21.94 -12.15
N HIS A 278 -4.84 -21.18 -12.70
CA HIS A 278 -4.58 -19.96 -13.46
C HIS A 278 -3.82 -18.93 -12.60
N TYR A 279 -4.30 -18.67 -11.39
CA TYR A 279 -3.63 -17.77 -10.46
C TYR A 279 -2.20 -18.22 -10.15
N LYS A 280 -1.99 -19.51 -9.82
CA LYS A 280 -0.65 -20.04 -9.53
C LYS A 280 0.31 -19.88 -10.70
N HIS A 281 -0.16 -20.14 -11.93
CA HIS A 281 0.65 -20.00 -13.14
C HIS A 281 1.12 -18.57 -13.37
N HIS A 282 0.24 -17.58 -13.22
CA HIS A 282 0.60 -16.16 -13.41
C HIS A 282 1.38 -15.57 -12.24
N ALA A 283 1.10 -16.01 -11.00
CA ALA A 283 1.85 -15.61 -9.83
C ALA A 283 3.31 -16.12 -9.87
N SER A 284 3.55 -17.33 -10.37
CA SER A 284 4.92 -17.86 -10.52
C SER A 284 5.68 -17.26 -11.70
N THR A 285 5.00 -16.96 -12.81
CA THR A 285 5.64 -16.39 -14.01
C THR A 285 6.13 -14.95 -13.76
N THR A 286 5.42 -14.17 -12.94
CA THR A 286 5.85 -12.81 -12.55
C THR A 286 7.07 -12.84 -11.63
N SER A 287 7.25 -13.91 -10.84
CA SER A 287 8.44 -14.14 -10.00
C SER A 287 9.69 -14.56 -10.78
N LEU A 288 9.54 -15.04 -12.03
CA LEU A 288 10.65 -15.55 -12.86
C LEU A 288 11.14 -14.52 -13.89
N ALA A 289 10.55 -13.32 -13.91
CA ALA A 289 10.94 -12.21 -14.79
C ALA A 289 11.83 -11.15 -14.08
N GLN A 290 12.33 -11.45 -12.87
CA GLN A 290 13.37 -10.69 -12.19
C GLN A 290 14.77 -11.22 -12.51
#